data_AF-A0A1V9X6S0-F1
#
_entry.id   AF-A0A1V9X6S0-F1
#
_cell.length_a   1.000
_cell.length_b   1.000
_cell.length_c   1.000
_cell.angle_alpha   90.00
_cell.angle_beta   90.00
_cell.angle_gamma   90.00
#
_symmetry.space_group_name_H-M   'P 1'
#
loop_
_entity.id
_entity.type
_entity.pdbx_description
1 polymer ?
#
loop_
_entity_poly.entity_id
_entity_poly.type
_entity_poly.pdbx_seq_one_letter_code
_entity_poly.pdbx_strand_id
1 'polypeptide(L)'
;MSPECIPEVTKPAGVLEKTLSVCLEVLQRREVKNVLKRHMDEALEVDAFGLPVIVAHIDGRKEVYFAQDHLQLLAHGADKNGLGHWPELA
;
A
#
# COMPACT_ATOMS: atom_id res chain seq x y z
N MET A 1 17.28 2.75 -1.40
CA MET A 1 16.90 1.98 -2.59
C MET A 1 16.97 2.92 -3.78
N SER A 2 17.72 2.58 -4.81
CA SER A 2 17.85 3.40 -6.01
C SER A 2 17.13 2.73 -7.19
N PRO A 3 16.76 3.47 -8.25
CA PRO A 3 16.03 2.90 -9.40
C PRO A 3 16.75 1.70 -10.05
N GLU A 4 18.06 1.63 -9.91
CA GLU A 4 18.92 0.57 -10.45
C GLU A 4 18.69 -0.78 -9.74
N CYS A 5 18.11 -0.78 -8.53
CA CYS A 5 17.74 -2.00 -7.81
C CYS A 5 16.39 -2.60 -8.26
N ILE A 6 15.59 -1.87 -9.05
CA ILE A 6 14.25 -2.33 -9.49
C ILE A 6 14.32 -3.62 -10.32
N PRO A 7 15.24 -3.77 -11.31
CA PRO A 7 15.35 -5.01 -12.08
C PRO A 7 15.63 -6.27 -11.23
N GLU A 8 16.38 -6.12 -10.13
CA GLU A 8 16.77 -7.22 -9.25
C GLU A 8 15.56 -7.83 -8.54
N VAL A 9 14.56 -7.02 -8.20
CA VAL A 9 13.34 -7.46 -7.51
C VAL A 9 12.22 -7.88 -8.46
N THR A 10 12.24 -7.46 -9.73
CA THR A 10 11.20 -7.80 -10.71
C THR A 10 11.26 -9.24 -11.22
N LYS A 11 12.47 -9.80 -11.32
CA LYS A 11 12.66 -11.19 -11.76
C LYS A 11 12.03 -12.21 -10.81
N PRO A 12 12.29 -12.19 -9.48
CA PRO A 12 11.61 -13.10 -8.55
C PRO A 12 10.11 -12.81 -8.44
N ALA A 13 9.66 -11.57 -8.71
CA ALA A 13 8.25 -11.20 -8.75
C ALA A 13 7.52 -11.64 -10.04
N GLY A 14 8.21 -12.28 -11.00
CA GLY A 14 7.60 -12.78 -12.24
C GLY A 14 7.21 -11.68 -13.24
N VAL A 15 7.76 -10.48 -13.11
CA VAL A 15 7.48 -9.36 -14.02
C VAL A 15 8.25 -9.56 -15.33
N LEU A 16 7.55 -9.43 -16.47
CA LEU A 16 8.14 -9.54 -17.79
C LEU A 16 9.11 -8.37 -18.08
N GLU A 17 10.24 -8.65 -18.72
CA GLU A 17 11.25 -7.65 -19.12
C GLU A 17 10.66 -6.48 -19.94
N LYS A 18 9.71 -6.80 -20.83
CA LYS A 18 8.98 -5.79 -21.62
C LYS A 18 8.19 -4.83 -20.72
N THR A 19 7.54 -5.37 -19.69
CA THR A 19 6.76 -4.57 -18.73
C THR A 19 7.70 -3.71 -17.89
N LEU A 20 8.80 -4.27 -17.40
CA LEU A 20 9.82 -3.53 -16.65
C LEU A 20 10.35 -2.33 -17.45
N SER A 21 10.71 -2.55 -18.71
CA SER A 21 11.25 -1.51 -19.59
C SER A 21 10.27 -0.34 -19.77
N VAL A 22 8.99 -0.65 -20.01
CA VAL A 22 7.93 0.38 -20.10
C VAL A 22 7.74 1.11 -18.77
N CYS A 23 7.72 0.38 -17.65
CA CYS A 23 7.58 0.98 -16.32
C CYS A 23 8.74 1.95 -16.00
N LEU A 24 9.99 1.57 -16.29
CA LEU A 24 11.16 2.42 -16.08
C LEU A 24 11.11 3.70 -16.92
N GLU A 25 10.60 3.61 -18.16
CA GLU A 25 10.41 4.78 -19.01
C GLU A 25 9.34 5.73 -18.44
N VAL A 26 8.18 5.19 -18.01
CA VAL A 26 7.08 6.03 -17.52
C VAL A 26 7.33 6.61 -16.14
N LEU A 27 8.16 5.98 -15.29
CA LEU A 27 8.53 6.48 -13.96
C LEU A 27 9.11 7.90 -13.99
N GLN A 28 9.77 8.29 -15.09
CA GLN A 28 10.34 9.62 -15.24
C GLN A 28 9.33 10.69 -15.66
N ARG A 29 8.19 10.27 -16.18
CA ARG A 29 7.15 11.16 -16.71
C ARG A 29 6.44 11.92 -15.58
N ARG A 30 6.03 13.16 -15.87
CA ARG A 30 5.39 14.04 -14.87
C ARG A 30 4.06 13.48 -14.40
N GLU A 31 3.34 12.81 -15.28
CA GLU A 31 2.03 12.22 -15.03
C GLU A 31 2.11 11.18 -13.91
N VAL A 32 3.14 10.31 -13.93
CA VAL A 32 3.35 9.30 -12.87
C VAL A 32 3.73 9.96 -11.55
N LYS A 33 4.59 10.98 -11.57
CA LYS A 33 4.96 11.75 -10.37
C LYS A 33 3.76 12.48 -9.76
N ASN A 34 2.87 13.01 -10.59
CA ASN A 34 1.65 13.67 -10.15
C ASN A 34 0.67 12.67 -9.50
N VAL A 35 0.55 11.45 -10.05
CA VAL A 35 -0.24 10.38 -9.42
C VAL A 35 0.32 10.01 -8.05
N LEU A 36 1.64 9.85 -7.92
CA LEU A 36 2.28 9.60 -6.62
C LEU A 36 2.00 10.72 -5.61
N LYS A 37 2.15 11.99 -6.03
CA LYS A 37 1.83 13.14 -5.19
C LYS A 37 0.37 13.13 -4.75
N ARG A 38 -0.57 12.88 -5.68
CA ARG A 38 -2.00 12.84 -5.37
C ARG A 38 -2.33 11.80 -4.29
N HIS A 39 -1.74 10.61 -4.36
CA HIS A 39 -1.96 9.59 -3.33
C HIS A 39 -1.39 9.99 -1.96
N MET A 40 -0.30 10.76 -1.93
CA MET A 40 0.21 11.34 -0.68
C MET A 40 -0.72 12.45 -0.16
N ASP A 41 -1.26 13.29 -1.04
CA ASP A 41 -2.26 14.30 -0.67
C ASP A 41 -3.53 13.64 -0.09
N GLU A 42 -4.03 12.56 -0.71
CA GLU A 42 -5.16 11.74 -0.21
C GLU A 42 -4.88 11.14 1.18
N ALA A 43 -3.64 10.74 1.47
CA ALA A 43 -3.27 10.27 2.80
C ALA A 43 -3.28 11.41 3.84
N LEU A 44 -2.88 12.63 3.45
CA LEU A 44 -2.95 13.80 4.33
C LEU A 44 -4.40 14.22 4.62
N GLU A 45 -5.35 14.00 3.70
CA GLU A 45 -6.78 14.26 3.92
C GLU A 45 -7.41 13.39 5.02
N VAL A 46 -6.75 12.28 5.40
CA VAL A 46 -7.15 11.43 6.53
C VAL A 46 -6.24 11.63 7.74
N ASP A 47 -5.57 12.78 7.82
CA ASP A 47 -4.64 13.15 8.91
C ASP A 47 -3.51 12.13 9.13
N ALA A 48 -3.07 11.46 8.05
CA ALA A 48 -1.93 10.55 8.14
C ALA A 48 -0.66 11.34 8.50
N PHE A 49 -0.06 10.98 9.63
CA PHE A 49 1.21 11.56 10.11
C PHE A 49 2.41 10.63 9.85
N GLY A 50 2.17 9.43 9.31
CA GLY A 50 3.18 8.42 9.04
C GLY A 50 2.60 7.24 8.25
N LEU A 51 3.38 6.17 8.09
CA LEU A 51 3.00 4.97 7.35
C LEU A 51 3.33 3.66 8.12
N PRO A 52 2.60 2.56 7.87
CA PRO A 52 1.40 2.50 7.03
C PRO A 52 0.21 3.21 7.69
N VAL A 53 -0.66 3.78 6.87
CA VAL A 53 -2.01 4.20 7.26
C VAL A 53 -2.99 3.33 6.48
N ILE A 54 -4.00 2.81 7.16
CA ILE A 54 -5.01 1.91 6.61
C ILE A 54 -6.36 2.60 6.75
N VAL A 55 -7.03 2.79 5.61
CA VAL A 55 -8.37 3.36 5.57
C VAL A 55 -9.34 2.25 5.22
N ALA A 56 -10.24 1.91 6.15
CA ALA A 56 -11.26 0.88 5.98
C ALA A 56 -12.63 1.52 5.78
N HIS A 57 -13.34 1.09 4.74
CA HIS A 57 -14.73 1.46 4.51
C HIS A 57 -15.65 0.35 5.01
N ILE A 58 -16.21 0.50 6.21
CA ILE A 58 -17.00 -0.52 6.92
C ILE A 58 -18.40 0.05 7.17
N ASP A 59 -19.44 -0.62 6.67
CA ASP A 59 -20.84 -0.20 6.81
C ASP A 59 -21.10 1.28 6.44
N GLY A 60 -20.43 1.76 5.40
CA GLY A 60 -20.51 3.15 4.92
C GLY A 60 -19.73 4.17 5.76
N ARG A 61 -19.07 3.76 6.86
CA ARG A 61 -18.15 4.58 7.63
C ARG A 61 -16.73 4.47 7.09
N LYS A 62 -15.98 5.58 7.15
CA LYS A 62 -14.55 5.61 6.87
C LYS A 62 -13.80 5.57 8.20
N GLU A 63 -13.14 4.46 8.48
CA GLU A 63 -12.34 4.26 9.70
C GLU A 63 -10.85 4.27 9.34
N VAL A 64 -10.04 4.93 10.17
CA VAL A 64 -8.61 5.17 9.90
C VAL A 64 -7.79 4.51 11.00
N TYR A 65 -6.83 3.68 10.59
CA TYR A 65 -5.93 2.92 11.46
C TYR A 65 -4.48 3.24 11.08
N PHE A 66 -3.65 3.58 12.07
CA PHE A 66 -2.23 3.83 11.85
C PHE A 66 -1.40 2.62 12.27
N ALA A 67 -0.35 2.26 11.53
CA ALA A 67 0.52 1.13 11.83
C ALA A 67 -0.12 -0.27 11.76
N GLN A 68 0.74 -1.27 11.72
CA GLN A 68 0.41 -2.68 11.47
C GLN A 68 -0.11 -3.43 12.71
N ASP A 69 0.13 -2.90 13.90
CA ASP A 69 -0.33 -3.43 15.19
C ASP A 69 -1.84 -3.21 15.41
N HIS A 70 -2.47 -2.30 14.66
CA HIS A 70 -3.92 -2.09 14.70
C HIS A 70 -4.74 -3.03 13.80
N LEU A 71 -4.13 -4.02 13.14
CA LEU A 71 -4.88 -4.99 12.32
C LEU A 71 -5.91 -5.81 13.14
N GLN A 72 -5.61 -6.10 14.41
CA GLN A 72 -6.56 -6.77 15.31
C GLN A 72 -7.79 -5.87 15.59
N LEU A 73 -7.57 -4.57 15.74
CA LEU A 73 -8.65 -3.59 15.96
C LEU A 73 -9.48 -3.41 14.70
N LEU A 74 -8.85 -3.39 13.52
CA LEU A 74 -9.55 -3.38 12.24
C LEU A 74 -10.44 -4.61 12.07
N ALA A 75 -9.95 -5.81 12.43
CA ALA A 75 -10.76 -7.03 12.36
C ALA A 75 -12.00 -6.93 13.28
N HIS A 76 -11.81 -6.44 14.50
CA HIS A 76 -12.92 -6.19 15.43
C HIS A 76 -13.94 -5.18 14.88
N GLY A 77 -13.48 -4.05 14.32
CA GLY A 77 -14.35 -3.03 13.70
C GLY A 77 -15.14 -3.57 12.51
N ALA A 78 -14.58 -4.54 11.78
CA ALA A 78 -15.21 -5.20 10.64
C ALA A 78 -16.08 -6.43 11.03
N ASP A 79 -16.32 -6.67 12.31
CA ASP A 79 -17.00 -7.86 12.83
C ASP A 79 -16.40 -9.18 12.30
N LYS A 80 -15.06 -9.21 12.22
CA LYS A 80 -14.26 -10.37 11.82
C LYS A 80 -13.48 -10.90 13.01
N ASN A 81 -13.24 -12.21 13.00
CA ASN A 81 -12.34 -12.82 13.96
C ASN A 81 -10.89 -12.45 13.58
N GLY A 82 -10.17 -11.81 14.50
CA GLY A 82 -8.74 -11.51 14.34
C GLY A 82 -7.90 -12.75 14.63
N LEU A 83 -7.55 -13.48 13.57
CA LEU A 83 -6.78 -14.75 13.64
C LEU A 83 -5.27 -14.54 13.91
N GLY A 84 -4.89 -13.36 14.40
CA GLY A 84 -3.50 -12.94 14.48
C GLY A 84 -2.88 -12.73 13.10
N HIS A 85 -1.57 -12.51 13.11
CA HIS A 85 -0.80 -12.17 11.92
C HIS A 85 -0.53 -13.37 10.99
N TRP A 86 -0.63 -14.61 11.49
CA TRP A 86 -0.44 -15.86 10.74
C TRP A 86 -1.72 -16.69 10.81
N PRO A 87 -2.77 -16.31 10.06
CA PRO A 87 -4.09 -16.92 10.15
C PRO A 87 -4.10 -18.42 9.79
N GLU A 88 -3.16 -18.88 8.96
CA GLU A 88 -3.00 -20.30 8.62
C GLU A 88 -2.42 -21.17 9.75
N LEU A 89 -1.87 -20.54 10.80
CA LEU A 89 -1.36 -21.21 11.99
C LEU A 89 -2.34 -21.13 13.19
N ALA A 90 -3.48 -20.46 13.00
CA ALA A 90 -4.46 -20.15 14.04
C ALA A 90 -5.59 -21.20 14.14
#